data_AF-A0A7K8XKA4-F1
#
_entry.id   AF-A0A7K8XKA4-F1
#
_cell.length_a   1.000
_cell.length_b   1.000
_cell.length_c   1.000
_cell.angle_alpha   90.00
_cell.angle_beta   90.00
_cell.angle_gamma   90.00
#
_symmetry.space_group_name_H-M   'P 1'
#
loop_
_entity.id
_entity.type
_entity.pdbx_description
1 polymer ?
#
loop_
_entity_poly.entity_id
_entity_poly.type
_entity_poly.pdbx_seq_one_letter_code
_entity_poly.pdbx_strand_id
1 'polypeptide(L)' 'PSAPAQAVLDMLRHFDLCWEYGPCAGITRLQRWERAQALGLSPPGPVLDAILEHPNDP' A
#
# COMPACT_ATOMS: atom_id res chain seq x y z
N PRO A 1 6.87 17.13 10.49
CA PRO A 1 7.12 16.09 9.47
C PRO A 1 7.78 16.75 8.25
N SER A 2 8.85 16.18 7.72
CA SER A 2 9.44 16.64 6.45
C SER A 2 8.48 16.33 5.30
N ALA A 3 8.36 17.25 4.33
CA ALA A 3 7.49 17.11 3.15
C ALA A 3 7.49 15.71 2.46
N PRO A 4 8.62 14.98 2.33
CA PRO A 4 8.62 13.65 1.73
C PRO A 4 7.79 12.60 2.51
N ALA A 5 7.73 12.68 3.84
CA ALA A 5 6.97 11.71 4.64
C ALA A 5 5.45 11.83 4.42
N GLN A 6 4.95 13.06 4.20
CA GLN A 6 3.53 13.29 3.97
C GLN A 6 3.07 12.70 2.63
N ALA A 7 3.89 12.82 1.58
CA ALA A 7 3.57 12.27 0.26
C ALA A 7 3.46 10.74 0.28
N VAL A 8 4.35 10.06 1.03
CA VAL A 8 4.29 8.60 1.22
C VAL A 8 3.01 8.21 1.95
N LEU A 9 2.66 8.92 3.02
CA LEU A 9 1.42 8.66 3.77
C LEU A 9 0.16 8.86 2.92
N ASP A 10 0.11 9.91 2.11
CA ASP A 10 -1.03 10.18 1.24
C ASP A 10 -1.18 9.10 0.15
N MET A 11 -0.06 8.63 -0.39
CA MET A 11 -0.03 7.51 -1.34
C MET A 11 -0.52 6.20 -0.69
N LEU A 12 -0.02 5.85 0.50
CA LEU A 12 -0.45 4.66 1.23
C LEU A 12 -1.94 4.74 1.57
N ARG A 13 -2.44 5.93 1.97
CA ARG A 13 -3.87 6.17 2.21
C ARG A 13 -4.70 5.99 0.95
N HIS A 14 -4.22 6.46 -0.20
CA HIS A 14 -4.92 6.28 -1.48
C HIS A 14 -4.99 4.80 -1.87
N PHE A 15 -3.88 4.07 -1.73
CA PHE A 15 -3.86 2.61 -1.89
C PHE A 15 -4.84 1.94 -0.94
N ASP A 16 -4.90 2.38 0.32
CA ASP A 16 -5.79 1.81 1.33
C ASP A 16 -7.28 1.99 0.98
N LEU A 17 -7.63 3.10 0.34
CA LEU A 17 -9.00 3.43 -0.07
C LEU A 17 -9.38 2.92 -1.47
N CYS A 18 -8.43 2.43 -2.27
CA CYS A 18 -8.70 1.96 -3.62
C CYS A 18 -9.42 0.60 -3.61
N TRP A 19 -10.73 0.61 -3.88
CA TRP A 19 -11.58 -0.58 -3.84
C TRP A 19 -11.18 -1.64 -4.87
N GLU A 20 -10.52 -1.25 -5.97
CA GLU A 20 -10.08 -2.16 -7.03
C GLU A 20 -9.10 -3.22 -6.51
N TYR A 21 -8.25 -2.88 -5.54
CA TYR A 21 -7.29 -3.81 -4.92
C TYR A 21 -7.91 -4.73 -3.85
N GLY A 22 -9.23 -4.75 -3.75
CA GLY A 22 -10.01 -5.58 -2.85
C GLY A 22 -10.01 -5.08 -1.39
N PRO A 23 -10.63 -5.85 -0.47
CA PRO A 23 -10.83 -5.42 0.91
C PRO A 23 -9.51 -5.15 1.64
N CYS A 24 -9.49 -4.10 2.44
CA CYS A 24 -8.36 -3.69 3.27
C CYS A 24 -8.41 -4.24 4.70
N ALA A 25 -9.56 -4.73 5.15
CA ALA A 25 -9.76 -5.20 6.51
C ALA A 25 -9.24 -6.63 6.71
N GLY A 26 -8.57 -6.87 7.85
CA GLY A 26 -8.11 -8.20 8.27
C GLY A 26 -6.87 -8.73 7.54
N ILE A 27 -6.19 -7.90 6.75
CA ILE A 27 -4.94 -8.23 6.06
C ILE A 27 -3.93 -7.10 6.20
N THR A 28 -2.65 -7.40 6.07
CA THR A 28 -1.60 -6.37 6.02
C THR A 28 -1.62 -5.64 4.67
N ARG A 29 -1.02 -4.45 4.61
CA ARG A 29 -0.86 -3.70 3.35
C ARG A 29 -0.06 -4.49 2.31
N LEU A 30 0.95 -5.26 2.75
CA LEU A 30 1.73 -6.17 1.89
C LEU A 30 0.85 -7.26 1.27
N GLN A 31 0.09 -7.98 2.10
CA GLN A 31 -0.81 -9.05 1.65
C GLN A 31 -1.84 -8.53 0.63
N ARG A 32 -2.34 -7.30 0.83
CA ARG A 32 -3.23 -6.66 -0.13
C ARG A 32 -2.54 -6.38 -1.47
N TRP A 33 -1.31 -5.86 -1.42
CA TRP A 33 -0.53 -5.54 -2.61
C TRP A 33 -0.23 -6.81 -3.43
N GLU A 34 0.23 -7.87 -2.78
CA GLU A 34 0.49 -9.17 -3.42
C GLU A 34 -0.77 -9.76 -4.05
N ARG A 35 -1.91 -9.68 -3.37
CA ARG A 35 -3.19 -10.12 -3.93
C ARG A 35 -3.59 -9.32 -5.17
N ALA A 36 -3.46 -7.99 -5.13
CA ALA A 36 -3.77 -7.14 -6.27
C ALA A 36 -2.87 -7.45 -7.48
N GLN A 37 -1.57 -7.71 -7.23
CA GLN A 37 -0.64 -8.16 -8.27
C GLN A 37 -1.04 -9.53 -8.84
N ALA A 38 -1.38 -10.49 -7.99
CA ALA A 38 -1.82 -11.83 -8.41
C ALA A 38 -3.12 -11.79 -9.24
N LEU A 39 -3.98 -10.79 -9.02
CA LEU A 39 -5.18 -10.53 -9.82
C LEU A 39 -4.90 -9.76 -11.12
N GLY A 40 -3.65 -9.38 -11.39
CA GLY A 40 -3.28 -8.62 -12.59
C GLY A 40 -3.66 -7.13 -12.56
N LEU A 41 -4.01 -6.60 -11.39
CA LEU A 41 -4.51 -5.21 -11.22
C LEU A 41 -3.41 -4.16 -11.20
N SER A 42 -2.14 -4.57 -11.36
CA SER A 42 -0.98 -3.67 -11.44
C SER A 42 -0.92 -2.64 -10.30
N PRO A 43 -0.86 -3.07 -9.02
CA PRO A 43 -0.75 -2.14 -7.90
C PRO A 43 0.54 -1.31 -7.98
N PRO A 44 0.60 -0.09 -7.40
CA PRO A 44 1.73 0.81 -7.60
C PRO A 44 3.02 0.28 -6.96
N GLY A 45 4.13 0.28 -7.70
CA GLY A 45 5.46 -0.11 -7.20
C GLY A 45 5.92 0.67 -5.96
N PRO A 46 5.80 2.02 -5.92
CA PRO A 46 6.22 2.80 -4.75
C PRO A 46 5.49 2.45 -3.45
N VAL A 47 4.29 1.85 -3.54
CA VAL A 47 3.58 1.34 -2.37
C VAL A 47 4.31 0.12 -1.80
N LEU A 48 4.81 -0.78 -2.65
CA LEU A 48 5.62 -1.92 -2.20
C LEU A 48 6.90 -1.43 -1.53
N ASP A 49 7.61 -0.49 -2.16
CA ASP A 49 8.85 0.06 -1.62
C ASP A 49 8.64 0.64 -0.22
N ALA A 50 7.60 1.47 -0.04
CA ALA A 50 7.27 2.06 1.26
C ALA A 50 6.89 1.02 2.33
N ILE A 51 6.21 -0.08 1.94
CA ILE A 51 5.89 -1.18 2.85
C ILE A 51 7.15 -1.93 3.29
N LEU A 52 8.09 -2.17 2.36
CA LEU A 52 9.32 -2.91 2.62
C LEU A 52 10.34 -2.08 3.42
N GLU A 53 10.33 -0.75 3.28
CA GLU A 53 11.15 0.15 4.10
C GLU A 53 10.69 0.18 5.57
N HIS A 54 9.40 -0.08 5.83
CA HIS A 54 8.78 0.01 7.16
C HIS A 54 7.94 -1.23 7.54
N PRO A 55 8.54 -2.43 7.63
CA PRO A 55 7.81 -3.69 7.77
C PRO A 55 7.10 -3.88 9.14
N ASN A 56 7.45 -3.06 10.14
CA ASN A 56 6.92 -3.14 11.51
C ASN A 56 6.16 -1.88 11.94
N ASP A 57 5.93 -0.92 11.04
CA ASP A 57 5.17 0.29 11.32
C ASP A 57 3.70 0.05 10.92
N PRO A 58 2.74 0.09 11.88
CA PRO A 58 1.34 -0.23 11.62
C PRO A 58 0.62 0.74 10.65
#